data_AF-A0A3M0ZTM9-F1
#
_entry.id   AF-A0A3M0ZTM9-F1
#
_cell.length_a   1.000
_cell.length_b   1.000
_cell.length_c   1.000
_cell.angle_alpha   90.00
_cell.angle_beta   90.00
_cell.angle_gamma   90.00
#
_symmetry.space_group_name_H-M   'P 1'
#
loop_
_entity.id
_entity.type
_entity.pdbx_description
1 polymer ?
#
loop_
_entity_poly.entity_id
_entity_poly.type
_entity_poly.pdbx_seq_one_letter_code
_entity_poly.pdbx_strand_id
1 'polypeptide(L)'
;MGTTCNNLAGFLEDQSRGEEAEALYRRDLEISERLAAAHPARVDLQLSLAISLGNFLIFLLQQKRTDEYTCLHPRLKKHVQLLERMLPHHPQVQQLMVLYEQLPVA
;
A
#
# COMPACT_ATOMS: atom_id res chain seq x y z
N MET A 1 6.03 -14.55 -7.63
CA MET A 1 4.80 -13.78 -7.91
C MET A 1 4.99 -12.29 -7.59
N GLY A 2 6.08 -11.67 -8.04
CA GLY A 2 6.33 -10.21 -7.90
C GLY A 2 5.87 -9.37 -9.08
N THR A 3 5.26 -9.99 -10.09
CA THR A 3 4.81 -9.32 -11.30
C THR A 3 3.56 -8.49 -11.07
N THR A 4 2.69 -8.85 -10.14
CA THR A 4 1.40 -8.16 -9.94
C THR A 4 1.56 -6.74 -9.39
N CYS A 5 2.47 -6.52 -8.42
CA CYS A 5 2.70 -5.17 -7.89
C CYS A 5 3.45 -4.28 -8.89
N ASN A 6 4.45 -4.82 -9.58
CA ASN A 6 5.23 -4.06 -10.56
C ASN A 6 4.39 -3.67 -11.79
N ASN A 7 3.51 -4.57 -12.23
CA ASN A 7 2.60 -4.29 -13.35
C ASN A 7 1.50 -3.31 -12.95
N LEU A 8 1.02 -3.35 -11.69
CA LEU A 8 0.06 -2.36 -11.20
C LEU A 8 0.73 -0.99 -11.10
N ALA A 9 1.91 -0.89 -10.46
CA ALA A 9 2.65 0.37 -10.34
C ALA A 9 2.92 1.03 -11.71
N GLY A 10 3.33 0.24 -12.71
CA GLY A 10 3.53 0.73 -14.09
C GLY A 10 2.22 1.07 -14.83
N PHE A 11 1.12 0.34 -14.58
CA PHE A 11 -0.20 0.68 -15.12
C PHE A 11 -0.77 1.97 -14.49
N LEU A 12 -0.39 2.27 -13.26
CA LEU A 12 -0.83 3.44 -12.52
C LEU A 12 -0.08 4.72 -12.94
N GLU A 13 1.17 4.61 -13.42
CA GLU A 13 1.92 5.72 -14.03
C GLU A 13 1.25 6.27 -15.31
N ASP A 14 0.60 5.41 -16.09
CA ASP A 14 0.04 5.78 -17.40
C ASP A 14 -1.32 6.52 -17.31
N GLN A 15 -2.00 6.46 -16.16
CA GLN A 15 -3.30 7.10 -16.00
C GLN A 15 -3.16 8.58 -15.64
N SER A 16 -3.06 9.42 -16.67
CA SER A 16 -3.15 10.89 -16.66
C SER A 16 -4.48 11.47 -16.14
N ARG A 17 -5.17 10.79 -15.21
CA ARG A 17 -6.41 11.20 -14.54
C ARG A 17 -6.26 11.05 -13.02
N GLY A 18 -5.35 11.84 -12.44
CA GLY A 18 -4.96 11.72 -11.03
C GLY A 18 -6.12 11.79 -10.03
N GLU A 19 -7.15 12.61 -10.28
CA GLU A 19 -8.30 12.73 -9.37
C GLU A 19 -9.15 11.45 -9.29
N GLU A 20 -9.32 10.75 -10.40
CA GLU A 20 -10.08 9.49 -10.43
C GLU A 20 -9.29 8.34 -9.84
N ALA A 21 -7.98 8.28 -10.11
CA ALA A 21 -7.09 7.32 -9.47
C ALA A 21 -7.11 7.50 -7.94
N GLU A 22 -7.00 8.75 -7.45
CA GLU A 22 -7.09 9.05 -6.02
C GLU A 22 -8.44 8.63 -5.41
N ALA A 23 -9.56 8.92 -6.09
CA ALA A 23 -10.88 8.51 -5.63
C ALA A 23 -11.01 6.98 -5.52
N LEU A 24 -10.42 6.25 -6.47
CA LEU A 24 -10.37 4.78 -6.43
C LEU A 24 -9.50 4.29 -5.27
N TYR A 25 -8.32 4.86 -5.06
CA TYR A 25 -7.46 4.50 -3.92
C TYR A 25 -8.12 4.75 -2.58
N ARG A 26 -8.75 5.91 -2.40
CA ARG A 26 -9.44 6.24 -1.15
C ARG A 26 -10.60 5.29 -0.87
N ARG A 27 -11.36 4.90 -1.90
CA ARG A 27 -12.43 3.90 -1.76
C ARG A 27 -11.87 2.51 -1.43
N ASP A 28 -10.82 2.08 -2.12
CA ASP A 28 -10.21 0.78 -1.86
C ASP A 28 -9.61 0.71 -0.45
N LEU A 29 -8.96 1.79 -0.02
CA LEU A 29 -8.46 1.93 1.36
C LEU A 29 -9.59 1.89 2.38
N GLU A 30 -10.69 2.61 2.17
CA GLU A 30 -11.83 2.59 3.10
C GLU A 30 -12.41 1.17 3.25
N ILE A 31 -12.59 0.46 2.13
CA ILE A 31 -13.12 -0.91 2.14
C ILE A 31 -12.12 -1.85 2.82
N SER A 32 -10.84 -1.78 2.45
CA SER A 32 -9.79 -2.62 3.00
C SER A 32 -9.56 -2.35 4.49
N GLU A 33 -9.58 -1.09 4.93
CA GLU A 33 -9.48 -0.69 6.34
C GLU A 33 -10.67 -1.26 7.14
N ARG A 34 -11.90 -1.13 6.63
CA ARG A 34 -13.08 -1.70 7.30
C ARG A 34 -13.03 -3.22 7.41
N LEU A 35 -12.61 -3.90 6.35
CA LEU A 35 -12.48 -5.36 6.34
C LEU A 35 -11.35 -5.84 7.25
N ALA A 36 -10.20 -5.17 7.23
CA ALA A 36 -9.07 -5.47 8.10
C ALA A 36 -9.38 -5.19 9.58
N ALA A 37 -10.15 -4.14 9.88
CA ALA A 37 -10.63 -3.84 11.23
C ALA A 37 -11.69 -4.84 11.72
N ALA A 38 -12.59 -5.28 10.83
CA ALA A 38 -13.59 -6.30 11.16
C ALA A 38 -12.97 -7.69 11.36
N HIS A 39 -11.87 -7.98 10.66
CA HIS A 39 -11.20 -9.28 10.69
C HIS A 39 -9.67 -9.14 10.86
N PRO A 40 -9.19 -8.72 12.03
CA PRO A 40 -7.76 -8.48 12.26
C PRO A 40 -6.91 -9.75 12.17
N ALA A 41 -7.50 -10.93 12.37
CA ALA A 41 -6.83 -12.23 12.25
C ALA A 41 -6.65 -12.69 10.79
N ARG A 42 -7.31 -12.05 9.82
CA ARG A 42 -7.23 -12.42 8.39
C ARG A 42 -6.04 -11.69 7.76
N VAL A 43 -4.93 -12.41 7.66
CA VAL A 43 -3.68 -11.86 7.14
C VAL A 43 -3.80 -11.41 5.68
N ASP A 44 -4.62 -12.10 4.87
CA ASP A 44 -4.88 -11.70 3.48
C ASP A 44 -5.48 -10.29 3.37
N LEU A 45 -6.37 -9.92 4.30
CA LEU A 45 -7.00 -8.59 4.31
C LEU A 45 -6.02 -7.50 4.77
N GLN A 46 -5.21 -7.80 5.79
CA GLN A 46 -4.13 -6.92 6.25
C GLN A 46 -3.10 -6.70 5.12
N LEU A 47 -2.81 -7.75 4.36
CA LEU A 47 -1.87 -7.70 3.25
C LEU A 47 -2.43 -6.88 2.08
N SER A 48 -3.70 -7.09 1.73
CA SER A 48 -4.39 -6.29 0.69
C SER A 48 -4.36 -4.80 1.04
N LEU A 49 -4.71 -4.45 2.29
CA LEU A 49 -4.65 -3.07 2.77
C LEU A 49 -3.24 -2.48 2.65
N ALA A 50 -2.21 -3.24 3.02
CA ALA A 50 -0.84 -2.76 3.00
C ALA A 50 -0.31 -2.57 1.55
N ILE A 51 -0.70 -3.45 0.62
CA ILE A 51 -0.38 -3.30 -0.81
C ILE A 51 -1.07 -2.04 -1.37
N SER A 52 -2.36 -1.83 -1.08
CA SER A 52 -3.09 -0.65 -1.52
C SER A 52 -2.50 0.65 -0.97
N LEU A 53 -2.08 0.66 0.31
CA LEU A 53 -1.35 1.78 0.91
C LEU A 53 -0.03 2.06 0.18
N GLY A 54 0.76 1.02 -0.12
CA GLY A 54 2.03 1.16 -0.86
C GLY A 54 1.84 1.78 -2.24
N ASN A 55 0.83 1.32 -2.98
CA ASN A 55 0.51 1.87 -4.31
C ASN A 55 0.05 3.33 -4.23
N PHE A 56 -0.77 3.67 -3.23
CA PHE A 56 -1.22 5.04 -3.04
C PHE A 56 -0.06 5.98 -2.64
N LEU A 57 0.90 5.52 -1.83
CA LEU A 57 2.10 6.29 -1.50
C LEU A 57 2.94 6.59 -2.75
N ILE A 58 3.14 5.62 -3.64
CA ILE A 58 3.83 5.83 -4.93
C ILE A 58 3.08 6.86 -5.78
N PHE A 59 1.75 6.75 -5.84
CA PHE A 59 0.92 7.72 -6.55
C PHE A 59 1.05 9.14 -5.96
N LEU A 60 1.07 9.27 -4.63
CA LEU A 60 1.27 10.58 -3.97
C LEU A 60 2.64 11.19 -4.27
N LEU A 61 3.69 10.36 -4.38
CA LEU A 61 5.02 10.81 -4.79
C LEU A 61 5.02 11.34 -6.23
N GLN A 62 4.32 10.67 -7.15
CA GLN A 62 4.16 11.13 -8.54
C GLN A 62 3.41 12.47 -8.61
N GLN A 63 2.37 12.62 -7.80
CA GLN A 63 1.59 13.86 -7.69
C GLN A 63 2.29 14.97 -6.87
N LYS A 64 3.51 14.70 -6.35
CA LYS A 64 4.27 15.58 -5.46
C LYS A 64 3.50 16.02 -4.19
N ARG A 65 2.55 15.19 -3.73
CA ARG A 65 1.72 15.45 -2.54
C ARG A 65 2.39 14.89 -1.29
N THR A 66 3.46 15.56 -0.87
CA THR A 66 4.28 15.15 0.28
C THR A 66 3.51 15.19 1.61
N ASP A 67 2.53 16.09 1.76
CA ASP A 67 1.76 16.22 3.02
C ASP A 67 0.98 14.94 3.37
N GLU A 68 0.24 14.40 2.40
CA GLU A 68 -0.50 13.15 2.58
C GLU A 68 0.43 11.94 2.64
N TYR A 69 1.52 11.97 1.86
CA TYR A 69 2.54 10.93 1.91
C TYR A 69 3.09 10.75 3.34
N THR A 70 3.51 11.84 3.98
CA THR A 70 4.05 11.82 5.36
C THR A 70 3.03 11.34 6.38
N CYS A 71 1.73 11.58 6.15
CA CYS A 71 0.65 11.09 7.02
C CYS A 71 0.41 9.58 6.86
N LEU A 72 0.46 9.06 5.64
CA LEU A 72 0.13 7.67 5.32
C LEU A 72 1.32 6.71 5.43
N HIS A 73 2.54 7.21 5.25
CA HIS A 73 3.78 6.45 5.38
C HIS A 73 3.88 5.66 6.72
N PRO A 74 3.62 6.27 7.91
CA PRO A 74 3.63 5.52 9.17
C PRO A 74 2.48 4.51 9.29
N ARG A 75 1.37 4.66 8.55
CA ARG A 75 0.29 3.66 8.52
C ARG A 75 0.79 2.40 7.81
N LEU A 76 1.40 2.55 6.63
CA LEU A 76 1.97 1.42 5.90
C LEU A 76 2.99 0.67 6.78
N LYS A 77 3.90 1.40 7.44
CA LYS A 77 4.89 0.81 8.36
C LYS A 77 4.25 -0.08 9.43
N LYS A 78 3.16 0.38 10.05
CA LYS A 78 2.44 -0.40 11.08
C LYS A 78 1.87 -1.70 10.52
N HIS A 79 1.24 -1.66 9.34
CA HIS A 79 0.71 -2.86 8.70
C HIS A 79 1.81 -3.83 8.29
N VAL A 80 2.91 -3.33 7.71
CA VAL A 80 4.08 -4.14 7.35
C VAL A 80 4.64 -4.86 8.58
N GLN A 81 4.85 -4.16 9.70
CA GLN A 81 5.36 -4.76 10.94
C GLN A 81 4.40 -5.80 11.54
N LEU A 82 3.09 -5.57 11.44
CA LEU A 82 2.09 -6.55 11.88
C LEU A 82 2.16 -7.82 11.01
N LEU A 83 2.24 -7.64 9.69
CA LEU A 83 2.34 -8.72 8.73
C LEU A 83 3.63 -9.51 8.87
N GLU A 84 4.75 -8.84 9.11
CA GLU A 84 6.05 -9.46 9.38
C GLU A 84 6.00 -10.38 10.61
N ARG A 85 5.33 -9.94 11.69
CA ARG A 85 5.15 -10.75 12.89
C ARG A 85 4.25 -11.97 12.67
N MET A 86 3.21 -11.83 11.85
CA MET A 86 2.28 -12.93 11.57
C MET A 86 2.83 -13.93 10.54
N LEU A 87 3.56 -13.44 9.54
CA LEU A 87 3.99 -14.20 8.36
C LEU A 87 5.41 -13.82 7.92
N PRO A 88 6.44 -14.10 8.73
CA PRO A 88 7.82 -13.66 8.44
C PRO A 88 8.40 -14.28 7.16
N HIS A 89 7.90 -15.45 6.74
CA HIS A 89 8.41 -16.18 5.57
C HIS A 89 7.51 -16.01 4.33
N HIS A 90 6.52 -15.13 4.38
CA HIS A 90 5.60 -14.95 3.27
C HIS A 90 6.21 -14.03 2.20
N PRO A 91 6.31 -14.49 0.94
CA PRO A 91 7.02 -13.76 -0.11
C PRO A 91 6.44 -12.36 -0.37
N GLN A 92 5.12 -12.19 -0.23
CA GLN A 92 4.47 -10.88 -0.41
C GLN A 92 4.79 -9.90 0.73
N VAL A 93 5.01 -10.38 1.96
CA VAL A 93 5.40 -9.54 3.10
C VAL A 93 6.83 -9.04 2.92
N GLN A 94 7.72 -9.92 2.47
CA GLN A 94 9.11 -9.58 2.14
C GLN A 94 9.18 -8.53 1.02
N GLN A 95 8.38 -8.71 -0.04
CA GLN A 95 8.31 -7.74 -1.14
C GLN A 95 7.78 -6.38 -0.69
N LEU A 96 6.79 -6.36 0.20
CA LEU A 96 6.24 -5.12 0.74
C LEU A 96 7.23 -4.38 1.64
N MET A 97 8.02 -5.11 2.43
CA MET A 97 9.12 -4.52 3.21
C MET A 97 10.16 -3.88 2.30
N VAL A 98 10.61 -4.59 1.27
CA VAL A 98 11.56 -4.05 0.28
C VAL A 98 10.96 -2.82 -0.40
N LEU A 99 9.69 -2.86 -0.83
CA LEU A 99 9.01 -1.72 -1.43
C LEU A 99 8.99 -0.51 -0.47
N TYR A 100 8.64 -0.73 0.80
CA TYR A 100 8.65 0.32 1.82
C TYR A 100 10.04 0.92 2.05
N GLU A 101 11.11 0.11 2.03
CA GLU A 101 12.49 0.61 2.15
C GLU A 101 12.94 1.42 0.93
N GLN A 102 12.39 1.17 -0.26
CA GLN A 102 12.67 1.96 -1.46
C GLN A 102 11.91 3.30 -1.48
N LEU A 103 10.91 3.48 -0.62
CA LEU A 103 10.17 4.74 -0.53
C LEU A 103 11.03 5.81 0.20
N PRO A 104 11.02 7.07 -0.27
CA PRO A 104 11.78 8.14 0.36
C PRO A 104 11.30 8.35 1.80
N VAL A 105 12.24 8.41 2.75
CA VAL A 105 11.90 8.64 4.15
C VAL A 105 11.16 9.98 4.27
N ALA A 106 9.94 9.93 4.82
CA ALA A 106 9.08 11.09 5.03
C ALA A 106 9.64 12.06 6.08
#